data_AF-A0A1I6C1F6-F1
#
_entry.id   AF-A0A1I6C1F6-F1
#
_cell.length_a   1.000
_cell.length_b   1.000
_cell.length_c   1.000
_cell.angle_alpha   90.00
_cell.angle_beta   90.00
_cell.angle_gamma   90.00
#
_symmetry.space_group_name_H-M   'P 1'
#
loop_
_entity.id
_entity.type
_entity.pdbx_description
1 polymer ?
#
loop_
_entity_poly.entity_id
_entity_poly.type
_entity_poly.pdbx_seq_one_letter_code
_entity_poly.pdbx_strand_id
1 'polypeptide(L)'
;MFYFFQFLSMLLTPGSTMPLDTERIDKHISELRKYDWFEELYQRTEYHRLFFVRKRLRLYLQSAWRTRQLKNSIRAQEKFIEFLNKELKRSSQEK
;
A
#
# COMPACT_ATOMS: atom_id res chain seq x y z
N MET A 1 -13.92 -18.66 -7.58
CA MET A 1 -12.69 -19.18 -6.93
C MET A 1 -11.59 -18.12 -7.08
N PHE A 2 -11.33 -17.31 -6.05
CA PHE A 2 -10.39 -16.17 -6.12
C PHE A 2 -9.16 -16.47 -5.26
N TYR A 3 -8.01 -16.72 -5.90
CA TYR A 3 -6.70 -16.87 -5.26
C TYR A 3 -6.24 -15.51 -4.69
N PHE A 4 -6.79 -15.13 -3.54
CA PHE A 4 -6.59 -13.81 -2.92
C PHE A 4 -5.28 -13.70 -2.11
N PHE A 5 -4.64 -14.83 -1.77
CA PHE A 5 -3.52 -14.86 -0.81
C PHE A 5 -2.12 -14.99 -1.42
N GLN A 6 -1.98 -15.32 -2.70
CA GLN A 6 -0.68 -15.76 -3.22
C GLN A 6 0.34 -14.64 -3.51
N PHE A 7 -0.07 -13.37 -3.52
CA PHE A 7 0.84 -12.25 -3.79
C PHE A 7 1.32 -11.49 -2.56
N LEU A 8 0.72 -11.70 -1.37
CA LEU A 8 1.25 -11.12 -0.14
C LEU A 8 2.49 -11.88 0.33
N SER A 9 2.54 -13.19 0.12
CA SER A 9 3.72 -14.03 0.43
C SER A 9 4.91 -13.68 -0.47
N MET A 10 4.67 -13.32 -1.74
CA MET A 10 5.73 -12.90 -2.68
C MET A 10 6.41 -11.57 -2.27
N LEU A 11 5.76 -10.73 -1.47
CA LEU A 11 6.34 -9.50 -0.91
C LEU A 11 7.25 -9.73 0.30
N LEU A 12 7.24 -10.95 0.86
CA LEU A 12 8.07 -11.36 1.99
C LEU A 12 9.32 -12.14 1.55
N THR A 13 9.43 -12.56 0.28
CA THR A 13 10.58 -13.29 -0.25
C THR A 13 11.75 -12.33 -0.51
N PRO A 14 12.90 -12.49 0.18
CA PRO A 14 14.11 -11.75 -0.17
C PRO A 14 14.60 -12.24 -1.54
N GLY A 15 14.65 -11.37 -2.56
CA GLY A 15 15.23 -11.68 -3.87
C GLY A 15 14.35 -11.39 -5.10
N SER A 16 13.05 -11.10 -4.94
CA SER A 16 12.18 -10.70 -6.07
C SER A 16 12.21 -9.17 -6.25
N THR A 17 13.21 -8.64 -6.94
CA THR A 17 13.24 -7.22 -7.30
C THR A 17 12.29 -6.96 -8.48
N MET A 18 10.97 -6.95 -8.22
CA MET A 18 10.05 -6.31 -9.18
C MET A 18 10.45 -4.83 -9.31
N PRO A 19 10.63 -4.33 -10.54
CA PRO A 19 10.88 -2.91 -10.76
C PRO A 19 9.67 -2.10 -10.32
N LEU A 20 9.95 -1.01 -9.60
CA LEU A 20 8.94 -0.04 -9.20
C LEU A 20 8.63 0.85 -10.39
N ASP A 21 7.37 0.88 -10.79
CA ASP A 21 6.85 1.84 -11.78
C ASP A 21 6.26 3.03 -11.04
N THR A 22 7.06 4.09 -10.89
CA THR A 22 6.70 5.25 -10.07
C THR A 22 5.53 6.03 -10.64
N GLU A 23 5.47 6.21 -11.96
CA GLU A 23 4.37 6.91 -12.63
C GLU A 23 3.04 6.19 -12.37
N ARG A 24 3.04 4.86 -12.49
CA ARG A 24 1.84 4.05 -12.21
C ARG A 24 1.41 4.13 -10.74
N ILE A 25 2.37 4.12 -9.83
CA ILE A 25 2.09 4.24 -8.39
C ILE A 25 1.48 5.61 -8.09
N ASP A 26 2.08 6.68 -8.62
CA ASP A 26 1.61 8.05 -8.40
C ASP A 26 0.21 8.27 -8.98
N LYS A 27 -0.08 7.69 -10.14
CA LYS A 27 -1.44 7.67 -10.71
C LYS A 27 -2.42 6.96 -9.79
N HIS A 28 -2.09 5.78 -9.28
CA HIS A 28 -2.98 5.07 -8.36
C HIS A 28 -3.17 5.81 -7.03
N ILE A 29 -2.13 6.46 -6.49
CA ILE A 29 -2.24 7.31 -5.31
C ILE A 29 -3.17 8.49 -5.60
N SER A 30 -2.96 9.20 -6.71
CA SER A 30 -3.83 10.32 -7.13
C SER A 30 -5.29 9.88 -7.27
N GLU A 31 -5.55 8.69 -7.79
CA GLU A 31 -6.89 8.13 -7.87
C GLU A 31 -7.49 7.78 -6.50
N LEU A 32 -6.69 7.26 -5.57
CA LEU A 32 -7.14 6.93 -4.21
C LEU A 32 -7.38 8.17 -3.36
N ARG A 33 -6.60 9.24 -3.55
CA ARG A 33 -6.76 10.54 -2.89
C ARG A 33 -8.09 11.24 -3.19
N LYS A 34 -8.84 10.78 -4.19
CA LYS A 34 -10.21 11.25 -4.46
C LYS A 34 -11.23 10.74 -3.44
N TYR A 35 -10.86 9.83 -2.55
CA TYR A 35 -11.72 9.26 -1.53
C TYR A 35 -11.29 9.76 -0.14
N ASP A 36 -12.24 10.31 0.62
CA ASP A 36 -11.98 10.98 1.90
C ASP A 36 -11.18 10.11 2.87
N TRP A 37 -11.56 8.84 3.04
CA TRP A 37 -10.88 7.90 3.93
C TRP A 37 -9.39 7.74 3.62
N PHE A 38 -9.00 7.82 2.34
CA PHE A 38 -7.61 7.69 1.92
C PHE A 38 -6.88 9.01 2.02
N GLU A 39 -7.54 10.13 1.68
CA GLU A 39 -6.94 11.46 1.80
C GLU A 39 -6.62 11.79 3.27
N GLU A 40 -7.53 11.48 4.20
CA GLU A 40 -7.29 11.63 5.64
C GLU A 40 -6.08 10.82 6.12
N LEU A 41 -5.89 9.60 5.60
CA LEU A 41 -4.70 8.79 5.90
C LEU A 41 -3.44 9.37 5.27
N TYR A 42 -3.52 9.84 4.03
CA TYR A 42 -2.39 10.36 3.26
C TYR A 42 -1.82 11.66 3.83
N GLN A 43 -2.68 12.50 4.43
CA GLN A 43 -2.28 13.76 5.06
C GLN A 43 -1.61 13.58 6.43
N ARG A 44 -1.81 12.43 7.10
CA ARG A 44 -1.12 12.14 8.36
C ARG A 44 0.38 11.96 8.10
N THR A 45 1.20 12.82 8.69
CA THR A 45 2.67 12.85 8.51
C THR A 45 3.33 11.48 8.68
N GLU A 46 2.83 10.70 9.65
CA GLU A 46 3.30 9.35 9.98
C GLU A 46 3.16 8.39 8.80
N TYR A 47 1.99 8.39 8.15
CA TYR A 47 1.72 7.53 7.00
C TYR A 47 2.27 8.11 5.70
N HIS A 48 2.24 9.45 5.55
CA HIS A 48 2.74 10.14 4.37
C HIS A 48 4.16 9.68 4.01
N ARG A 49 5.05 9.63 4.99
CA ARG A 49 6.44 9.17 4.80
C ARG A 49 6.53 7.72 4.29
N LEU A 50 5.62 6.84 4.72
CA LEU A 50 5.64 5.43 4.31
C LEU A 50 5.43 5.28 2.80
N PHE A 51 4.61 6.13 2.18
CA PHE A 51 4.33 6.08 0.73
C PHE A 51 5.59 6.29 -0.13
N PHE A 52 6.60 6.98 0.40
CA PHE A 52 7.87 7.23 -0.30
C PHE A 52 8.97 6.26 0.10
N VAL A 53 9.09 5.97 1.40
CA VAL A 53 10.21 5.21 1.96
C VAL A 53 10.00 3.69 1.82
N ARG A 54 8.78 3.19 1.99
CA ARG A 54 8.55 1.74 2.10
C ARG A 54 8.28 1.13 0.73
N LYS A 55 9.30 0.46 0.16
CA LYS A 55 9.21 -0.28 -1.11
C LYS A 55 8.03 -1.26 -1.17
N ARG A 56 7.70 -1.93 -0.07
CA ARG A 56 6.57 -2.87 0.00
C ARG A 56 5.21 -2.19 -0.22
N LEU A 57 5.02 -1.01 0.37
CA LEU A 57 3.80 -0.21 0.18
C LEU A 57 3.70 0.28 -1.26
N ARG A 58 4.82 0.74 -1.83
CA ARG A 58 4.90 1.17 -3.23
C ARG A 58 4.56 0.04 -4.21
N LEU A 59 5.12 -1.15 -4.00
CA LEU A 59 4.78 -2.36 -4.78
C LEU A 59 3.31 -2.76 -4.60
N TYR A 60 2.75 -2.61 -3.41
CA TYR A 60 1.33 -2.86 -3.17
C TYR A 60 0.47 -1.95 -4.05
N LEU A 61 0.77 -0.65 -4.04
CA LEU A 61 0.03 0.36 -4.79
C LEU A 61 0.25 0.30 -6.30
N GLN A 62 1.34 -0.32 -6.78
CA GLN A 62 1.56 -0.57 -8.20
C GLN A 62 0.50 -1.50 -8.83
N SER A 63 -0.15 -2.35 -8.03
CA SER A 63 -1.16 -3.30 -8.51
C SER A 63 -2.52 -2.63 -8.73
N ALA A 64 -2.92 -2.49 -9.99
CA ALA A 64 -4.24 -1.94 -10.35
C ALA A 64 -5.41 -2.72 -9.74
N TRP A 65 -5.28 -4.04 -9.60
CA TRP A 65 -6.28 -4.86 -8.93
C TRP A 65 -6.43 -4.50 -7.45
N ARG A 66 -5.31 -4.32 -6.72
CA ARG A 66 -5.35 -3.89 -5.31
C ARG A 66 -5.91 -2.48 -5.17
N THR A 67 -5.49 -1.54 -6.01
CA THR A 67 -6.05 -0.18 -6.06
C THR A 67 -7.56 -0.22 -6.29
N ARG A 68 -8.05 -1.07 -7.19
CA ARG A 68 -9.48 -1.27 -7.41
C ARG A 68 -10.19 -1.86 -6.19
N GLN A 69 -9.57 -2.78 -5.46
CA GLN A 69 -10.13 -3.31 -4.21
C GLN A 69 -10.24 -2.22 -3.14
N LEU A 70 -9.22 -1.37 -2.98
CA LEU A 70 -9.23 -0.25 -2.03
C LEU A 70 -10.36 0.74 -2.30
N LYS A 71 -10.71 0.96 -3.57
CA LYS A 71 -11.83 1.83 -3.97
C LYS A 71 -13.21 1.25 -3.64
N ASN A 72 -13.37 -0.08 -3.70
CA ASN A 72 -14.68 -0.72 -3.73
C ASN A 72 -14.98 -1.59 -2.50
N SER A 73 -14.06 -1.76 -1.55
CA SER A 73 -14.24 -2.67 -0.42
C SER A 73 -13.71 -2.09 0.89
N ILE A 74 -14.63 -1.85 1.84
CA ILE A 74 -14.30 -1.43 3.21
C ILE A 74 -13.34 -2.41 3.86
N ARG A 75 -13.56 -3.73 3.70
CA ARG A 75 -12.66 -4.77 4.22
C ARG A 75 -11.24 -4.67 3.65
N ALA A 76 -11.09 -4.26 2.40
CA ALA A 76 -9.77 -4.02 1.81
C ALA A 76 -9.12 -2.75 2.37
N GLN A 77 -9.91 -1.71 2.64
CA GLN A 77 -9.45 -0.46 3.27
C GLN A 77 -8.95 -0.73 4.70
N GLU A 78 -9.72 -1.46 5.52
CA GLU A 78 -9.32 -1.86 6.87
C GLU A 78 -8.01 -2.64 6.87
N LYS A 79 -7.89 -3.65 6.00
CA LYS A 79 -6.65 -4.42 5.85
C LYS A 79 -5.46 -3.56 5.41
N PHE A 80 -5.72 -2.56 4.59
CA PHE A 80 -4.68 -1.62 4.17
C PHE A 80 -4.22 -0.72 5.31
N ILE A 81 -5.15 -0.25 6.15
CA ILE A 81 -4.84 0.51 7.37
C ILE A 81 -4.04 -0.37 8.35
N GLU A 82 -4.45 -1.62 8.57
CA GLU A 82 -3.67 -2.58 9.38
C GLU A 82 -2.25 -2.78 8.82
N PHE A 83 -2.13 -2.88 7.50
CA PHE A 83 -0.83 -2.98 6.83
C PHE A 83 0.03 -1.72 7.04
N LEU A 84 -0.54 -0.51 6.91
CA LEU A 84 0.16 0.74 7.19
C LEU A 84 0.61 0.83 8.64
N ASN A 85 -0.25 0.48 9.59
CA ASN A 85 0.09 0.42 11.02
C ASN A 85 1.25 -0.53 11.30
N LYS A 86 1.28 -1.70 10.63
CA LYS A 86 2.36 -2.68 10.77
C LYS A 86 3.68 -2.14 10.21
N GLU A 87 3.66 -1.46 9.07
CA GLU A 87 4.85 -0.82 8.49
C GLU A 87 5.32 0.38 9.32
N LEU A 88 4.40 1.15 9.91
CA LEU A 88 4.71 2.22 10.85
C LEU A 88 5.41 1.68 12.10
N LYS A 89 4.86 0.63 12.72
CA LYS A 89 5.48 -0.01 13.90
C LYS A 89 6.88 -0.54 13.58
N ARG A 90 7.07 -1.16 12.41
CA ARG A 90 8.42 -1.58 11.95
C ARG A 90 9.35 -0.39 11.81
N SER A 91 8.88 0.73 11.28
CA SER A 91 9.69 1.94 11.11
C SER A 91 10.15 2.60 12.41
N SER A 92 9.35 2.49 13.47
CA SER A 92 9.69 3.04 14.80
C SER A 92 10.60 2.13 15.62
N GLN A 93 10.82 0.88 15.20
CA GLN A 93 11.69 -0.10 15.88
C GLN A 93 13.07 -0.22 15.22
N GLU A 94 13.30 0.47 14.10
CA GLU A 94 14.59 0.56 13.39
C GLU A 94 15.44 1.76 13.85
N LYS A 95 15.03 2.46 14.92
CA LYS A 95 15.80 3.50 15.62
C LYS A 95 16.35 2.94 16.93
#